data_AF-A0A8T5LQP5-F1
#
_entry.id   AF-A0A8T5LQP5-F1
#
_cell.length_a   1.000
_cell.length_b   1.000
_cell.length_c   1.000
_cell.angle_alpha   90.00
_cell.angle_beta   90.00
_cell.angle_gamma   90.00
#
_symmetry.space_group_name_H-M   'P 1'
#
loop_
_entity.id
_entity.type
_entity.pdbx_description
1 polymer ?
#
loop_
_entity_poly.entity_id
_entity_poly.type
_entity_poly.pdbx_seq_one_letter_code
_entity_poly.pdbx_strand_id
1 'polypeptide(L)'
;IINLIKKLKLENRIILLDSVPYKELPKYVKAADCIVVPSLAEGFGFAVAEACAMRKPVVASNTTSIPEVISGKYVLIKPKSIKEITKGITEIYHHQFITSKLKKFEFNENINSYIKIYKQLL
;
A
#
# COMPACT_ATOMS: atom_id res chain seq x y z
N ILE A 1 19.92 3.70 6.55
CA ILE A 1 18.70 3.62 7.40
C ILE A 1 19.06 3.38 8.87
N ILE A 2 19.80 2.32 9.21
CA ILE A 2 20.17 1.98 10.62
C ILE A 2 20.80 3.17 11.37
N ASN A 3 21.75 3.87 10.76
CA ASN A 3 22.37 5.05 11.40
C ASN A 3 21.38 6.18 11.69
N LEU A 4 20.36 6.36 10.85
CA LEU A 4 19.33 7.38 11.06
C LEU A 4 18.41 6.99 12.23
N ILE A 5 18.04 5.71 12.33
CA ILE A 5 17.26 5.18 13.46
C ILE A 5 18.01 5.43 14.78
N LYS A 6 19.31 5.10 14.82
CA LYS A 6 20.17 5.33 16.00
C LYS A 6 20.29 6.82 16.34
N LYS A 7 20.55 7.66 15.35
CA LYS A 7 20.63 9.12 15.53
C LYS A 7 19.34 9.70 16.12
N LEU A 8 18.19 9.17 15.73
CA LEU A 8 16.87 9.60 16.22
C LEU A 8 16.39 8.86 17.48
N LYS A 9 17.18 7.91 18.02
CA LYS A 9 16.86 7.09 19.19
C LYS A 9 15.54 6.30 19.04
N LEU A 10 15.32 5.69 17.87
CA LEU A 10 14.09 4.98 17.51
C LEU A 10 14.21 3.45 17.52
N GLU A 11 15.30 2.90 18.04
CA GLU A 11 15.60 1.46 18.02
C GLU A 11 14.49 0.62 18.69
N ASN A 12 13.90 1.14 19.77
CA ASN A 12 12.83 0.46 20.50
C ASN A 12 11.43 0.63 19.86
N ARG A 13 11.32 1.33 18.73
CA ARG A 13 10.06 1.63 18.03
C ARG A 13 10.03 1.13 16.59
N ILE A 14 11.16 0.67 16.06
CA ILE A 14 11.28 0.24 14.67
C ILE A 14 11.86 -1.16 14.64
N ILE A 15 11.08 -2.10 14.12
CA ILE A 15 11.55 -3.44 13.78
C ILE A 15 11.85 -3.44 12.29
N LEU A 16 13.13 -3.61 11.94
CA LEU A 16 13.55 -3.86 10.56
C LEU A 16 13.54 -5.36 10.32
N LEU A 17 12.79 -5.80 9.31
CA LEU A 17 12.77 -7.18 8.86
C LEU A 17 13.59 -7.30 7.57
N ASP A 18 14.32 -8.41 7.44
CA ASP A 18 14.88 -8.82 6.15
C ASP A 18 13.75 -9.27 5.20
N SER A 19 14.12 -9.80 4.04
CA SER A 19 13.13 -10.37 3.11
C SER A 19 12.30 -11.46 3.79
N VAL A 20 10.99 -11.27 3.81
CA VAL A 20 10.03 -12.23 4.34
C VAL A 20 9.49 -13.08 3.19
N PRO A 21 9.41 -14.42 3.33
CA PRO A 21 8.78 -15.27 2.33
C PRO A 21 7.36 -14.80 2.02
N TYR A 22 6.97 -14.79 0.74
CA TYR A 22 5.66 -14.27 0.32
C TYR A 22 4.47 -14.92 1.05
N LYS A 23 4.58 -16.20 1.41
CA LYS A 23 3.55 -16.94 2.17
C LYS A 23 3.36 -16.41 3.61
N GLU A 24 4.37 -15.76 4.17
CA GLU A 24 4.35 -15.23 5.54
C GLU A 24 3.98 -13.75 5.60
N LEU A 25 4.20 -13.00 4.52
CA LEU A 25 3.85 -11.58 4.40
C LEU A 25 2.42 -11.26 4.90
N PRO A 26 1.38 -12.05 4.60
CA PRO A 26 0.03 -11.79 5.11
C PRO A 26 -0.05 -11.74 6.64
N LYS A 27 0.81 -12.46 7.38
CA LYS A 27 0.81 -12.43 8.85
C LYS A 27 1.19 -11.04 9.37
N TYR A 28 2.23 -10.45 8.78
CA TYR A 28 2.69 -9.10 9.13
C TYR A 28 1.68 -8.03 8.75
N VAL A 29 1.17 -8.08 7.51
CA VAL A 29 0.18 -7.11 7.02
C VAL A 29 -1.10 -7.20 7.85
N LYS A 30 -1.55 -8.41 8.20
CA LYS A 30 -2.74 -8.60 9.05
C LYS A 30 -2.55 -8.16 10.50
N ALA A 31 -1.33 -8.18 11.02
CA ALA A 31 -1.03 -7.70 12.36
C ALA A 31 -1.00 -6.17 12.47
N ALA A 32 -0.73 -5.46 11.36
CA ALA A 32 -0.66 -4.00 11.35
C ALA A 32 -2.05 -3.34 11.44
N ASP A 33 -2.12 -2.21 12.16
CA ASP A 33 -3.30 -1.33 12.19
C ASP A 33 -3.42 -0.47 10.92
N CYS A 34 -2.28 -0.17 10.29
CA CYS A 34 -2.16 0.71 9.13
C CYS A 34 -0.97 0.29 8.26
N ILE A 35 -1.14 0.32 6.94
CA ILE A 35 -0.06 0.15 5.96
C ILE A 35 0.26 1.50 5.33
N VAL A 36 1.53 1.88 5.28
CA VAL A 36 1.97 3.18 4.75
C VAL A 36 2.84 2.94 3.51
N VAL A 37 2.40 3.45 2.36
CA VAL A 37 3.07 3.33 1.06
C VAL A 37 3.33 4.73 0.49
N PRO A 38 4.36 5.45 0.97
CA PRO A 38 4.63 6.83 0.59
C PRO A 38 5.49 6.92 -0.69
N SER A 39 5.26 6.02 -1.65
CA SER A 39 6.03 5.91 -2.90
C SER A 39 6.01 7.20 -3.72
N LEU A 40 7.06 7.46 -4.49
CA LEU A 40 7.13 8.61 -5.40
C LEU A 40 6.50 8.32 -6.76
N ALA A 41 6.52 7.05 -7.16
CA ALA A 41 5.92 6.54 -8.38
C ALA A 41 5.73 5.02 -8.22
N GLU A 42 4.64 4.51 -8.77
CA GLU A 42 4.32 3.09 -8.80
C GLU A 42 3.86 2.70 -10.21
N GLY A 43 4.25 1.51 -10.67
CA GLY A 43 3.73 0.94 -11.91
C GLY A 43 2.25 0.58 -11.74
N PHE A 44 1.99 -0.42 -10.88
CA PHE A 44 0.64 -0.81 -10.49
C PHE A 44 0.31 -0.50 -9.02
N GLY A 45 1.28 -0.64 -8.10
CA GLY A 45 1.03 -0.49 -6.67
C GLY A 45 0.54 -1.78 -5.99
N PHE A 46 1.23 -2.90 -6.24
CA PHE A 46 0.91 -4.22 -5.64
C PHE A 46 0.79 -4.16 -4.12
N ALA A 47 1.72 -3.47 -3.43
CA ALA A 47 1.66 -3.32 -1.98
C ALA A 47 0.35 -2.67 -1.50
N VAL A 48 -0.17 -1.68 -2.24
CA VAL A 48 -1.47 -1.05 -1.96
C VAL A 48 -2.61 -2.02 -2.25
N ALA A 49 -2.60 -2.68 -3.41
CA ALA A 49 -3.63 -3.64 -3.79
C ALA A 49 -3.75 -4.80 -2.78
N GLU A 50 -2.62 -5.37 -2.35
CA GLU A 50 -2.55 -6.46 -1.38
C GLU A 50 -3.07 -6.02 0.01
N ALA A 51 -2.64 -4.84 0.49
CA ALA A 51 -3.13 -4.30 1.75
C ALA A 51 -4.65 -4.03 1.73
N CYS A 52 -5.16 -3.45 0.62
CA CYS A 52 -6.59 -3.26 0.40
C CYS A 52 -7.35 -4.59 0.38
N ALA A 53 -6.85 -5.61 -0.33
CA ALA A 53 -7.45 -6.93 -0.40
C ALA A 53 -7.51 -7.62 0.98
N MET A 54 -6.51 -7.36 1.84
CA MET A 54 -6.49 -7.80 3.24
C MET A 54 -7.33 -6.92 4.18
N ARG A 55 -8.07 -5.95 3.64
CA ARG A 55 -8.95 -5.01 4.35
C ARG A 55 -8.22 -4.15 5.39
N LYS A 56 -6.95 -3.84 5.14
CA LYS A 56 -6.18 -2.96 6.01
C LYS A 56 -6.36 -1.49 5.62
N PRO A 57 -6.48 -0.58 6.60
CA PRO A 57 -6.35 0.84 6.35
C PRO A 57 -5.01 1.17 5.70
N VAL A 58 -5.02 1.95 4.62
CA VAL A 58 -3.82 2.30 3.85
C VAL A 58 -3.61 3.81 3.79
N VAL A 59 -2.42 4.29 4.13
CA VAL A 59 -1.94 5.63 3.75
C VAL A 59 -1.09 5.46 2.49
N ALA A 60 -1.43 6.12 1.39
CA ALA A 60 -0.62 6.03 0.17
C ALA A 60 -0.49 7.35 -0.57
N SER A 61 0.59 7.52 -1.33
CA SER A 61 0.81 8.71 -2.16
C SER A 61 -0.25 8.84 -3.26
N ASN A 62 -0.84 10.02 -3.40
CA ASN A 62 -1.74 10.38 -4.49
C ASN A 62 -0.97 10.65 -5.78
N THR A 63 -0.41 9.61 -6.40
CA THR A 63 0.41 9.73 -7.60
C THR A 63 0.37 8.47 -8.45
N THR A 64 0.67 8.60 -9.75
CA THR A 64 0.75 7.49 -10.71
C THR A 64 -0.51 6.61 -10.67
N SER A 65 -0.38 5.28 -10.60
CA SER A 65 -1.48 4.32 -10.60
C SER A 65 -2.21 4.18 -9.25
N ILE A 66 -1.67 4.71 -8.16
CA ILE A 66 -2.23 4.50 -6.82
C ILE A 66 -3.71 4.93 -6.69
N PRO A 67 -4.16 6.09 -7.21
CA PRO A 67 -5.57 6.49 -7.10
C PRO A 67 -6.53 5.52 -7.81
N GLU A 68 -6.05 4.85 -8.85
CA GLU A 68 -6.81 3.85 -9.62
C GLU A 68 -6.86 2.50 -8.89
N VAL A 69 -5.85 2.17 -8.09
CA VAL A 69 -5.74 0.88 -7.40
C VAL A 69 -6.29 0.88 -5.97
N ILE A 70 -6.10 1.98 -5.23
CA ILE A 70 -6.49 2.05 -3.82
C ILE A 70 -8.01 1.90 -3.64
N SER A 71 -8.41 1.18 -2.58
CA SER A 71 -9.81 0.95 -2.24
C SER A 71 -9.99 0.52 -0.77
N GLY A 72 -11.24 0.36 -0.31
CA GLY A 72 -11.50 0.01 1.08
C GLY A 72 -11.29 1.23 1.98
N LYS A 73 -10.51 1.10 3.05
CA LYS A 73 -10.23 2.18 4.02
C LYS A 73 -8.88 2.81 3.70
N TYR A 74 -8.84 4.11 3.39
CA TYR A 74 -7.57 4.74 3.04
C TYR A 74 -7.51 6.25 3.23
N VAL A 75 -6.29 6.78 3.23
CA VAL A 75 -5.96 8.20 3.13
C VAL A 75 -4.93 8.39 2.00
N LEU A 76 -5.21 9.34 1.12
CA LEU A 76 -4.30 9.74 0.05
C LEU A 76 -3.48 10.96 0.48
N ILE A 77 -2.16 10.89 0.36
CA ILE A 77 -1.24 11.93 0.81
C ILE A 77 -0.42 12.52 -0.34
N LYS A 78 0.04 13.76 -0.21
CA LYS A 78 1.02 14.31 -1.17
C LYS A 78 2.39 13.63 -0.99
N PRO A 79 3.04 13.12 -2.05
CA PRO A 79 4.38 12.55 -1.95
C PRO A 79 5.41 13.60 -1.50
N LYS A 80 6.53 13.15 -0.93
CA LYS A 80 7.64 14.00 -0.40
C LYS A 80 7.23 14.97 0.72
N SER A 81 6.11 14.75 1.40
CA SER A 81 5.65 15.60 2.50
C SER A 81 5.58 14.82 3.80
N ILE A 82 6.53 15.07 4.72
CA ILE A 82 6.51 14.51 6.08
C ILE A 82 5.21 14.88 6.80
N LYS A 83 4.75 16.14 6.64
CA LYS A 83 3.51 16.63 7.23
C LYS A 83 2.30 15.79 6.78
N GLU A 84 2.23 15.45 5.50
CA GLU A 84 1.12 14.68 4.95
C GLU A 84 1.18 13.22 5.38
N ILE A 85 2.38 12.61 5.42
CA ILE A 85 2.57 11.24 5.93
C ILE A 85 2.09 11.16 7.39
N THR A 86 2.57 12.06 8.25
CA THR A 86 2.18 12.09 9.67
C THR A 86 0.68 12.32 9.82
N LYS A 87 0.12 13.27 9.06
CA LYS A 87 -1.33 13.54 9.05
C LYS A 87 -2.12 12.28 8.70
N GLY A 88 -1.78 11.60 7.62
CA GLY A 88 -2.52 10.42 7.17
C GLY A 88 -2.48 9.25 8.16
N ILE A 89 -1.34 9.06 8.85
CA ILE A 89 -1.23 8.05 9.91
C ILE A 89 -2.13 8.42 11.10
N THR A 90 -2.11 9.68 11.53
CA THR A 90 -2.93 10.20 12.62
C THR A 90 -4.43 10.11 12.30
N GLU A 91 -4.82 10.43 11.07
CA GLU A 91 -6.20 10.29 10.59
C GLU A 91 -6.67 8.83 10.70
N ILE A 92 -5.87 7.87 10.23
CA ILE A 92 -6.20 6.45 10.38
C ILE A 92 -6.29 6.01 11.85
N TYR A 93 -5.37 6.47 12.69
CA TYR A 93 -5.40 6.18 14.13
C TYR A 93 -6.68 6.68 14.81
N HIS A 94 -7.21 7.83 14.37
CA HIS A 94 -8.49 8.37 14.83
C HIS A 94 -9.71 7.86 14.06
N HIS A 95 -9.55 6.81 13.24
CA HIS A 95 -10.60 6.25 12.39
C HIS A 95 -11.21 7.25 11.39
N GLN A 96 -10.44 8.26 10.98
CA GLN A 96 -10.78 9.23 9.95
C GLN A 96 -10.15 8.77 8.63
N PHE A 97 -10.92 8.11 7.78
CA PHE A 97 -10.44 7.65 6.48
C PHE A 97 -11.57 7.64 5.45
N ILE A 98 -11.20 7.67 4.19
CA ILE A 98 -12.13 7.41 3.09
C ILE A 98 -12.48 5.93 3.12
N THR A 99 -13.77 5.60 2.92
CA THR A 99 -14.23 4.23 2.73
C THR A 99 -14.82 4.08 1.33
N SER A 100 -14.29 3.16 0.54
CA SER A 100 -14.82 2.82 -0.79
C SER A 100 -15.04 1.32 -0.94
N LYS A 101 -15.78 0.93 -1.99
CA LYS A 101 -15.93 -0.48 -2.36
C LYS A 101 -14.56 -1.07 -2.70
N LEU A 102 -14.27 -2.26 -2.15
CA LEU A 102 -13.04 -2.99 -2.47
C LEU A 102 -12.97 -3.28 -3.97
N LYS A 103 -11.85 -2.89 -4.58
CA LYS A 103 -11.50 -3.27 -5.95
C LYS A 103 -10.90 -4.67 -5.93
N LYS A 104 -11.12 -5.43 -7.00
CA LYS A 104 -10.53 -6.75 -7.22
C LYS A 104 -9.70 -6.72 -8.48
N PHE A 105 -8.56 -7.40 -8.44
CA PHE A 105 -7.61 -7.47 -9.54
C PHE A 105 -7.23 -8.94 -9.72
N GLU A 106 -8.12 -9.70 -10.37
CA GLU A 106 -7.94 -11.13 -10.57
C GLU A 106 -6.98 -11.39 -11.72
N PHE A 107 -5.94 -12.20 -11.49
CA PHE A 107 -4.95 -12.51 -12.52
C PHE A 107 -5.58 -13.19 -13.74
N ASN A 108 -6.56 -14.08 -13.54
CA ASN A 108 -7.21 -14.79 -14.63
C ASN A 108 -7.99 -13.86 -15.56
N GLU A 109 -8.64 -12.81 -15.02
CA GLU A 109 -9.36 -11.81 -15.83
C GLU A 109 -8.39 -11.01 -16.70
N ASN A 110 -7.24 -10.62 -16.13
CA ASN A 110 -6.18 -9.96 -16.88
C ASN A 110 -5.64 -10.87 -17.98
N ILE A 111 -5.24 -12.10 -17.67
CA ILE A 111 -4.69 -13.07 -18.63
C ILE A 111 -5.66 -13.28 -19.81
N ASN A 112 -6.94 -13.51 -19.52
CA ASN A 112 -7.95 -13.70 -20.56
C ASN A 112 -8.11 -12.48 -21.47
N SER A 113 -8.00 -11.27 -20.90
CA SER A 113 -8.06 -10.01 -21.67
C SER A 113 -6.85 -9.87 -22.60
N TYR A 114 -5.64 -10.18 -22.13
CA TYR A 114 -4.43 -10.20 -22.97
C TYR A 114 -4.54 -11.22 -24.10
N ILE A 115 -5.00 -12.45 -23.81
CA ILE A 115 -5.19 -13.49 -24.83
C ILE A 115 -6.18 -13.02 -25.91
N LYS A 116 -7.26 -12.33 -25.52
CA LYS A 116 -8.23 -11.78 -26.47
C LYS A 116 -7.59 -10.75 -27.41
N ILE A 117 -6.76 -9.86 -26.89
CA ILE A 117 -6.04 -8.86 -27.70
C ILE A 117 -5.09 -9.56 -28.68
N TYR A 118 -4.30 -10.53 -28.22
CA TYR A 118 -3.38 -11.26 -29.11
C TYR A 118 -4.11 -12.00 -30.23
N LYS A 119 -5.27 -12.61 -29.94
CA LYS A 119 -6.12 -13.24 -30.96
C LYS A 119 -6.72 -12.27 -31.99
N GLN A 120 -6.78 -10.97 -31.69
CA GLN A 120 -7.26 -9.95 -32.64
C GLN A 120 -6.15 -9.42 -33.55
N LEU A 121 -4.88 -9.61 -33.15
CA LEU A 121 -3.71 -9.15 -33.91
C LEU A 121 -3.17 -10.22 -34.87
N LEU A 122 -3.50 -11.49 -34.62
CA LEU A 122 -3.22 -12.65 -35.48
C LEU A 122 -4.38 -12.87 -36.46
#